data_AF-A0A1F7NLV2-F1
#
_entry.id   AF-A0A1F7NLV2-F1
#
_cell.length_a   1.000
_cell.length_b   1.000
_cell.length_c   1.000
_cell.angle_alpha   90.00
_cell.angle_beta   90.00
_cell.angle_gamma   90.00
#
_symmetry.space_group_name_H-M   'P 1'
#
loop_
_entity.id
_entity.type
_entity.pdbx_description
1 polymer ?
#
loop_
_entity_poly.entity_id
_entity_poly.type
_entity_poly.pdbx_seq_one_letter_code
_entity_poly.pdbx_strand_id
1 'polypeptide(L)'
;MSPSVRAQSRQSAATAQDAKVNINTASKSELMKLKGVGREVAEKVIAYREKNGPFKTPEEIRKVSGIGKGIWEANREAIVVK
;
A
#
# COMPACT_ATOMS: atom_id res chain seq x y z
N MET A 1 7.58 -43.23 12.22
CA MET A 1 8.14 -42.67 10.97
C MET A 1 7.22 -41.56 10.52
N SER A 2 7.73 -40.34 10.55
CA SER A 2 6.99 -39.10 10.29
C SER A 2 6.59 -38.99 8.82
N PRO A 3 5.35 -38.61 8.49
CA PRO A 3 5.08 -37.99 7.21
C PRO A 3 5.43 -36.50 7.32
N SER A 4 6.60 -36.14 6.80
CA SER A 4 6.95 -34.75 6.49
C SER A 4 6.11 -34.32 5.29
N VAL A 5 5.08 -33.49 5.53
CA VAL A 5 4.33 -32.84 4.45
C VAL A 5 5.00 -31.50 4.13
N ARG A 6 5.78 -31.50 3.06
CA ARG A 6 6.29 -30.31 2.37
C ARG A 6 5.89 -30.40 0.89
N ALA A 7 4.85 -29.67 0.51
CA ALA A 7 4.58 -29.18 -0.86
C ALA A 7 3.35 -28.26 -0.76
N GLN A 8 3.53 -26.94 -0.77
CA GLN A 8 3.43 -26.09 -1.96
C GLN A 8 2.08 -26.17 -2.69
N SER A 9 1.29 -25.11 -2.54
CA SER A 9 0.77 -24.32 -3.67
C SER A 9 -0.01 -23.14 -3.12
N ARG A 10 0.60 -21.94 -3.20
CA ARG A 10 -0.07 -20.66 -2.97
C ARG A 10 -1.12 -20.48 -4.07
N GLN A 11 -2.33 -20.95 -3.82
CA GLN A 11 -3.46 -20.65 -4.67
C GLN A 11 -4.22 -19.50 -4.03
N SER A 12 -3.92 -18.29 -4.47
CA SER A 12 -4.82 -17.16 -4.27
C SER A 12 -5.08 -16.60 -5.66
N ALA A 13 -6.25 -16.98 -6.17
CA ALA A 13 -6.77 -16.60 -7.47
C ALA A 13 -6.60 -15.09 -7.66
N ALA A 14 -5.82 -14.73 -8.68
CA ALA A 14 -5.75 -13.37 -9.18
C ALA A 14 -7.06 -13.05 -9.92
N THR A 15 -8.13 -12.82 -9.16
CA THR A 15 -9.15 -11.89 -9.64
C THR A 15 -8.51 -10.51 -9.57
N ALA A 16 -8.35 -9.88 -10.73
CA ALA A 16 -8.02 -8.47 -10.88
C ALA A 16 -9.13 -7.58 -10.29
N GLN A 17 -9.39 -7.72 -9.00
CA GLN A 17 -10.02 -6.68 -8.22
C GLN A 17 -8.90 -5.69 -7.92
N ASP A 18 -9.05 -4.45 -8.41
CA ASP A 18 -8.34 -3.25 -7.94
C ASP A 18 -7.66 -3.50 -6.60
N ALA A 19 -6.36 -3.77 -6.65
CA ALA A 19 -5.59 -4.23 -5.50
C ALA A 19 -5.43 -3.04 -4.56
N LYS A 20 -6.45 -2.83 -3.73
CA LYS A 20 -6.52 -1.77 -2.74
C LYS A 20 -5.28 -1.82 -1.85
N VAL A 21 -4.45 -0.79 -1.92
CA VAL A 21 -3.22 -0.61 -1.15
C VAL A 21 -3.59 -0.01 0.19
N ASN A 22 -3.35 -0.75 1.27
CA ASN A 22 -3.52 -0.24 2.62
C ASN A 22 -2.32 0.62 3.03
N ILE A 23 -2.45 1.93 3.14
CA ILE A 23 -1.31 2.83 3.42
C ILE A 23 -0.66 2.63 4.80
N ASN A 24 -1.38 2.01 5.76
CA ASN A 24 -0.83 1.72 7.08
C ASN A 24 0.07 0.49 7.09
N THR A 25 -0.21 -0.50 6.24
CA THR A 25 0.48 -1.80 6.22
C THR A 25 1.25 -2.06 4.93
N ALA A 26 1.01 -1.26 3.88
CA ALA A 26 1.64 -1.43 2.59
C ALA A 26 3.15 -1.26 2.69
N SER A 27 3.83 -2.13 1.94
CA SER A 27 5.26 -2.10 1.71
C SER A 27 5.62 -0.98 0.72
N LYS A 28 6.89 -0.57 0.71
CA LYS A 28 7.39 0.43 -0.25
C LYS A 28 7.04 0.07 -1.70
N SER A 29 7.22 -1.20 -2.07
CA SER A 29 6.88 -1.70 -3.41
C SER A 29 5.38 -1.69 -3.74
N GLU A 30 4.51 -1.79 -2.74
CA GLU A 30 3.05 -1.72 -2.92
C GLU A 30 2.60 -0.29 -3.10
N LEU A 31 3.15 0.64 -2.30
CA LEU A 31 2.93 2.07 -2.47
C LEU A 31 3.40 2.55 -3.85
N MET A 32 4.51 2.01 -4.35
CA MET A 32 5.01 2.32 -5.70
C MET A 32 4.12 1.81 -6.84
N LYS A 33 3.12 0.96 -6.58
CA LYS A 33 2.12 0.56 -7.60
C LYS A 33 1.13 1.70 -7.88
N LEU A 34 1.02 2.68 -6.98
CA LEU A 34 0.14 3.82 -7.14
C LEU A 34 0.67 4.75 -8.23
N LYS A 35 -0.23 5.24 -9.07
CA LYS A 35 0.10 6.09 -10.22
C LYS A 35 0.71 7.40 -9.74
N GLY A 36 1.96 7.66 -10.14
CA GLY A 36 2.70 8.86 -9.72
C GLY A 36 3.34 8.75 -8.32
N VAL A 37 3.32 7.58 -7.68
CA VAL A 37 4.05 7.33 -6.43
C VAL A 37 5.36 6.61 -6.76
N GLY A 38 6.47 7.35 -6.67
CA GLY A 38 7.82 6.79 -6.81
C GLY A 38 8.39 6.24 -5.50
N ARG A 39 9.64 5.78 -5.55
CA ARG A 39 10.39 5.29 -4.38
C ARG A 39 10.44 6.33 -3.26
N GLU A 40 10.75 7.57 -3.60
CA GLU A 40 10.88 8.68 -2.64
C GLU A 40 9.55 8.98 -1.94
N VAL A 41 8.44 8.99 -2.69
CA VAL A 41 7.11 9.24 -2.13
C VAL A 41 6.69 8.07 -1.23
N ALA A 42 6.92 6.83 -1.67
CA ALA A 42 6.66 5.64 -0.86
C ALA A 42 7.45 5.65 0.46
N GLU A 43 8.71 6.06 0.44
CA GLU A 43 9.52 6.28 1.65
C GLU A 43 8.90 7.32 2.58
N LYS A 44 8.47 8.45 2.02
CA LYS A 44 7.82 9.52 2.80
C LYS A 44 6.51 9.06 3.42
N VAL A 45 5.73 8.20 2.77
CA VAL A 45 4.50 7.62 3.35
C VAL A 45 4.83 6.77 4.58
N ILE A 46 5.84 5.91 4.48
CA ILE A 46 6.29 5.06 5.58
C ILE A 46 6.82 5.93 6.73
N ALA A 47 7.72 6.87 6.44
CA ALA A 47 8.26 7.79 7.44
C ALA A 47 7.16 8.64 8.09
N TYR A 48 6.13 9.04 7.32
CA TYR A 48 5.00 9.79 7.86
C TYR A 48 4.22 8.96 8.88
N ARG A 49 3.89 7.70 8.58
CA ARG A 49 3.16 6.85 9.54
C ARG A 49 4.00 6.44 10.75
N GLU A 50 5.32 6.34 10.60
CA GLU A 50 6.22 6.10 11.73
C GLU A 50 6.33 7.33 12.65
N LYS A 51 6.34 8.54 12.07
CA LYS A 51 6.49 9.79 12.83
C LYS A 51 5.18 10.30 13.43
N ASN A 52 4.08 10.22 12.69
CA ASN A 52 2.78 10.78 13.07
C ASN A 52 1.81 9.72 13.60
N GLY A 53 2.15 8.43 13.46
CA GLY A 53 1.25 7.32 13.69
C GLY A 53 0.46 6.92 12.44
N PRO A 54 -0.37 5.86 12.54
CA PRO A 54 -1.14 5.35 11.41
C PRO A 54 -2.11 6.40 10.87
N PHE A 55 -2.32 6.37 9.56
CA PHE A 55 -3.35 7.16 8.88
C PHE A 55 -4.73 6.73 9.34
N LYS A 56 -5.58 7.71 9.71
CA LYS A 56 -6.96 7.46 10.13
C LYS A 56 -7.90 7.36 8.93
N THR A 57 -7.63 8.14 7.89
CA THR A 57 -8.39 8.11 6.64
C THR A 57 -7.45 8.00 5.44
N PRO A 58 -7.91 7.41 4.32
CA PRO A 58 -7.07 7.29 3.13
C PRO A 58 -6.68 8.66 2.56
N GLU A 59 -7.49 9.70 2.79
CA GLU A 59 -7.19 11.08 2.38
C GLU A 59 -5.98 11.69 3.10
N GLU A 60 -5.65 11.24 4.31
CA GLU A 60 -4.50 11.75 5.06
C GLU A 60 -3.17 11.47 4.36
N ILE A 61 -3.13 10.53 3.41
CA ILE A 61 -1.97 10.29 2.57
C ILE A 61 -1.52 11.56 1.82
N ARG A 62 -2.43 12.53 1.60
CA ARG A 62 -2.13 13.85 1.00
C ARG A 62 -1.28 14.76 1.89
N LYS A 63 -1.17 14.46 3.19
CA LYS A 63 -0.28 15.18 4.12
C LYS A 63 1.18 14.80 3.90
N VAL A 64 1.44 13.71 3.18
CA VAL A 64 2.78 13.26 2.82
C VAL A 64 3.35 14.16 1.73
N SER A 65 4.55 14.68 1.96
CA SER A 65 5.26 15.48 0.96
C SER A 65 5.48 14.69 -0.32
N GLY A 66 5.05 15.24 -1.45
CA GLY A 66 5.09 14.57 -2.75
C GLY A 66 3.80 13.85 -3.15
N ILE A 67 2.78 13.79 -2.28
CA ILE A 67 1.43 13.33 -2.65
C ILE A 67 0.51 14.55 -2.79
N GLY A 68 0.46 15.09 -4.00
CA GLY A 68 -0.45 16.18 -4.35
C GLY A 68 -1.88 15.71 -4.61
N LYS A 69 -2.78 16.67 -4.86
CA LYS A 69 -4.19 16.41 -5.23
C LYS A 69 -4.32 15.47 -6.43
N GLY A 70 -3.50 15.66 -7.48
CA GLY A 70 -3.54 14.83 -8.68
C GLY A 70 -3.17 13.37 -8.44
N ILE A 71 -2.14 13.11 -7.62
CA ILE A 71 -1.75 11.74 -7.25
C ILE A 71 -2.86 11.10 -6.40
N TRP A 72 -3.40 11.84 -5.44
CA TRP A 72 -4.52 11.34 -4.64
C TRP A 72 -5.74 11.00 -5.50
N GLU A 73 -6.18 11.91 -6.37
CA GLU A 73 -7.37 11.68 -7.20
C GLU A 73 -7.20 10.49 -8.14
N ALA A 74 -5.99 10.27 -8.69
CA ALA A 74 -5.69 9.13 -9.54
C ALA A 74 -5.64 7.78 -8.80
N ASN A 75 -5.55 7.79 -7.47
CA ASN A 75 -5.35 6.59 -6.65
C ASN A 75 -6.38 6.42 -5.53
N ARG A 76 -7.32 7.37 -5.33
CA ARG A 76 -8.28 7.37 -4.22
C ARG A 76 -9.14 6.10 -4.13
N GLU A 77 -9.36 5.44 -5.25
CA GLU A 77 -10.12 4.19 -5.34
C GLU A 77 -9.25 2.97 -4.98
N ALA A 78 -7.94 3.08 -5.21
CA ALA A 78 -6.95 2.07 -4.88
C ALA A 78 -6.36 2.26 -3.47
N ILE A 79 -6.50 3.41 -2.82
CA ILE A 79 -5.94 3.66 -1.48
C ILE A 79 -7.01 3.39 -0.42
N VAL A 80 -6.68 2.54 0.56
CA VAL A 80 -7.56 2.25 1.70
C VAL A 80 -6.81 2.35 3.02
N VAL A 81 -7.59 2.47 4.10
CA VAL A 81 -7.13 2.33 5.48
C VAL A 81 -7.94 1.17 6.09
N LYS A 82 -7.24 0.19 6.66
CA LYS A 82 -7.81 -0.91 7.44
C LYS A 82 -7.00 -1.09 8.71
#